data_AF-A0A839UMH6-F1
#
_entry.id   AF-A0A839UMH6-F1
#
_cell.length_a   1.000
_cell.length_b   1.000
_cell.length_c   1.000
_cell.angle_alpha   90.00
_cell.angle_beta   90.00
_cell.angle_gamma   90.00
#
_symmetry.space_group_name_H-M   'P 1'
#
loop_
_entity.id
_entity.type
_entity.pdbx_description
1 polymer ?
#
loop_
_entity_poly.entity_id
_entity_poly.type
_entity_poly.pdbx_seq_one_letter_code
_entity_poly.pdbx_strand_id
1 'polypeptide(L)'
;MITPYQRQLTILFISALLLIVLVGLITYFATDQRRSDERTRSDTKHALGIVTSRPKFGAFAGTGVCEAAIRGDVQGKIVTLHVDPRSANYNEYEKTNSLLFLVDVVPEGQAFLSEQLSTKQLNAQCITSAESNQLVKLLVAPASKR
;
A
#
# COMPACT_ATOMS: atom_id res chain seq x y z
N MET A 1 53.72 -33.16 -30.58
CA MET A 1 54.54 -32.23 -29.78
C MET A 1 53.71 -31.00 -29.45
N ILE A 2 53.29 -30.85 -28.19
CA ILE A 2 52.52 -29.67 -27.74
C ILE A 2 53.53 -28.59 -27.40
N THR A 3 53.52 -27.49 -28.15
CA THR A 3 54.41 -26.34 -27.94
C THR A 3 54.19 -25.74 -26.54
N PRO A 4 55.24 -25.27 -25.84
CA PRO A 4 55.16 -24.78 -24.45
C PRO A 4 54.11 -23.67 -24.26
N TYR A 5 53.82 -22.92 -25.33
CA TYR A 5 52.80 -21.87 -25.38
C TYR A 5 51.36 -22.40 -25.22
N GLN A 6 51.05 -23.57 -25.77
CA GLN A 6 49.72 -24.18 -25.63
C GLN A 6 49.45 -24.66 -24.20
N ARG A 7 50.48 -25.13 -23.49
CA ARG A 7 50.35 -25.52 -22.08
C ARG A 7 50.04 -24.33 -21.20
N GLN A 8 50.70 -23.18 -21.42
CA GLN A 8 50.41 -21.95 -20.67
C GLN A 8 48.99 -21.45 -20.92
N LEU A 9 48.52 -21.47 -22.17
CA LEU A 9 47.15 -21.08 -22.50
C LEU A 9 46.12 -21.98 -21.79
N THR A 10 46.33 -23.30 -21.79
CA THR A 10 45.42 -24.23 -21.10
C THR A 10 45.39 -24.02 -19.58
N ILE A 11 46.54 -23.72 -18.96
CA ILE A 11 46.61 -23.45 -17.51
C ILE A 11 45.86 -22.16 -17.17
N LEU A 12 46.01 -21.11 -17.99
CA LEU A 12 45.29 -19.84 -17.80
C LEU A 12 43.78 -20.04 -17.95
N PHE A 13 43.32 -20.77 -18.97
CA PHE A 13 41.90 -21.06 -19.15
C PHE A 13 41.31 -21.86 -18.00
N ILE A 14 42.00 -22.90 -17.53
CA ILE A 14 41.54 -23.71 -16.39
C ILE A 14 41.46 -22.85 -15.12
N SER A 15 42.46 -22.01 -14.87
CA SER A 15 42.48 -21.13 -13.70
C SER A 15 41.36 -20.09 -13.72
N ALA A 16 41.05 -19.51 -14.88
CA ALA A 16 39.95 -18.56 -15.05
C ALA A 16 38.58 -19.22 -14.85
N LEU A 17 38.39 -20.43 -15.38
CA LEU A 17 37.16 -21.20 -15.22
C LEU A 17 36.92 -21.57 -13.75
N LEU A 18 37.98 -21.94 -13.05
CA LEU A 18 37.93 -22.29 -11.62
C LEU A 18 37.60 -21.07 -10.76
N LEU A 19 38.12 -19.89 -11.10
CA LEU A 19 37.77 -18.61 -10.47
C LEU A 19 36.28 -18.27 -10.63
N ILE A 20 35.71 -18.43 -11.82
CA ILE A 20 34.29 -18.16 -12.07
C ILE A 20 33.39 -19.06 -11.23
N VAL A 21 33.71 -20.35 -11.15
CA VAL A 21 32.96 -21.32 -10.33
C VAL A 21 33.05 -20.96 -8.85
N LEU A 22 34.24 -20.56 -8.37
CA LEU A 22 34.46 -20.19 -6.98
C LEU A 22 33.66 -18.94 -6.59
N VAL A 23 33.66 -17.90 -7.44
CA VAL A 23 32.87 -16.67 -7.22
C VAL A 23 31.36 -16.98 -7.24
N GLY A 24 30.92 -17.87 -8.13
CA GLY A 24 29.53 -18.33 -8.18
C GLY A 24 29.09 -19.02 -6.90
N LEU A 25 29.92 -19.93 -6.36
CA LEU A 25 29.66 -20.63 -5.10
C LEU A 25 29.62 -19.68 -3.90
N ILE A 26 30.57 -18.74 -3.80
CA ILE A 26 30.58 -17.75 -2.72
C ILE A 26 29.33 -16.87 -2.78
N THR A 27 28.93 -16.44 -3.97
CA THR A 27 27.72 -15.61 -4.15
C THR A 27 26.46 -16.38 -3.79
N TYR A 28 26.36 -17.65 -4.20
CA TYR A 28 25.24 -18.53 -3.87
C TYR A 28 25.10 -18.72 -2.35
N PHE A 29 26.20 -19.07 -1.66
CA PHE A 29 26.20 -19.23 -0.20
C PHE A 29 25.92 -17.90 0.53
N ALA A 30 26.45 -16.77 0.06
CA ALA A 30 26.17 -15.46 0.64
C ALA A 30 24.69 -15.07 0.47
N THR A 31 24.06 -15.42 -0.65
CA THR A 31 22.62 -15.20 -0.85
C THR A 31 21.74 -16.13 -0.01
N ASP A 32 22.18 -17.37 0.22
CA ASP A 32 21.45 -18.34 1.06
C ASP A 32 21.52 -17.97 2.55
N GLN A 33 22.70 -17.54 3.03
CA GLN A 33 22.83 -16.97 4.39
C GLN A 33 21.97 -15.72 4.58
N ARG A 34 21.91 -14.82 3.58
CA ARG A 34 21.00 -13.65 3.65
C ARG A 34 19.53 -14.06 3.76
N ARG A 35 19.11 -15.13 3.06
CA ARG A 35 17.75 -15.68 3.18
C ARG A 35 17.45 -16.28 4.56
N SER A 36 18.45 -16.86 5.22
CA SER A 36 18.30 -17.41 6.58
C SER A 36 18.26 -16.31 7.66
N ASP A 37 19.06 -15.26 7.49
CA ASP A 37 19.01 -14.08 8.36
C ASP A 37 17.68 -13.32 8.22
N GLU A 38 17.09 -13.31 7.03
CA GLU A 38 15.79 -12.66 6.78
C GLU A 38 14.64 -13.37 7.50
N ARG A 39 14.71 -14.70 7.66
CA ARG A 39 13.74 -15.49 8.45
C ARG A 39 13.91 -15.23 9.95
N THR A 40 15.15 -15.26 10.46
CA THR A 40 15.42 -15.04 11.89
C THR A 40 15.12 -13.60 12.33
N ARG A 41 15.33 -12.62 11.45
CA ARG A 41 15.00 -11.22 11.69
C ARG A 41 13.50 -10.94 11.63
N SER A 42 12.74 -11.73 10.88
CA SER A 42 11.27 -11.64 10.82
C SER A 42 10.60 -12.05 12.15
N ASP A 43 11.10 -13.11 12.79
CA ASP A 43 10.57 -13.58 14.09
C ASP A 43 10.89 -12.60 15.23
N THR A 44 12.07 -11.99 15.23
CA THR A 44 12.42 -10.95 16.23
C THR A 44 11.66 -9.64 16.03
N LYS A 45 11.27 -9.29 14.80
CA LYS A 45 10.46 -8.10 14.51
C LYS A 45 9.02 -8.23 15.01
N HIS A 46 8.43 -9.41 14.92
CA HIS A 46 7.11 -9.69 15.52
C HIS A 46 7.15 -9.65 17.05
N ALA A 47 8.23 -10.12 17.68
CA ALA A 47 8.41 -10.04 19.14
C ALA A 47 8.62 -8.60 19.66
N LEU A 48 9.08 -7.68 18.80
CA LEU A 48 9.30 -6.26 19.13
C LEU A 48 8.16 -5.33 18.68
N GLY A 49 7.05 -5.87 18.16
CA GLY A 49 5.91 -5.08 17.68
C GLY A 49 6.22 -4.23 16.43
N ILE A 50 7.31 -4.52 15.71
CA ILE A 50 7.68 -3.80 14.49
C ILE A 50 6.98 -4.46 13.31
N VAL A 51 5.80 -3.95 12.96
CA VAL A 51 5.01 -4.36 11.79
C VAL A 51 5.83 -4.12 10.51
N THR A 52 6.51 -5.15 10.00
CA THR A 52 7.28 -5.06 8.75
C THR A 52 6.52 -5.42 7.49
N SER A 53 5.22 -5.76 7.61
CA SER A 53 4.28 -5.82 6.49
C SER A 53 3.55 -4.46 6.34
N ARG A 54 4.30 -3.35 6.22
CA ARG A 54 3.64 -2.09 5.84
C ARG A 54 2.97 -2.31 4.47
N PRO A 55 1.69 -1.96 4.31
CA PRO A 55 1.00 -2.15 3.03
C PRO A 55 1.76 -1.43 1.92
N LYS A 56 1.74 -2.01 0.70
CA LYS A 56 2.38 -1.40 -0.49
C LYS A 56 1.91 0.04 -0.72
N PHE A 57 0.72 0.37 -0.24
CA PHE A 57 0.13 1.69 -0.34
C PHE A 57 -0.18 2.26 1.06
N GLY A 58 0.09 3.56 1.24
CA GLY A 58 -0.24 4.26 2.48
C GLY A 58 -1.75 4.36 2.71
N ALA A 59 -2.16 4.63 3.96
CA ALA A 59 -3.57 4.70 4.35
C ALA A 59 -4.42 5.68 3.50
N PHE A 60 -3.79 6.70 2.90
CA PHE A 60 -4.45 7.73 2.08
C PHE A 60 -4.31 7.52 0.57
N ALA A 61 -3.73 6.41 0.11
CA ALA A 61 -3.53 6.19 -1.32
C ALA A 61 -4.86 6.01 -2.09
N GLY A 62 -5.93 5.60 -1.40
CA GLY A 62 -7.28 5.44 -1.96
C GLY A 62 -8.12 6.72 -2.02
N THR A 63 -7.63 7.87 -1.56
CA THR A 63 -8.45 9.09 -1.39
C THR A 63 -9.15 9.52 -2.69
N GLY A 64 -8.44 9.55 -3.82
CA GLY A 64 -9.05 9.95 -5.10
C GLY A 64 -10.18 9.02 -5.56
N VAL A 65 -10.03 7.72 -5.35
CA VAL A 65 -11.07 6.72 -5.68
C VAL A 65 -12.28 6.91 -4.75
N CYS A 66 -12.04 7.13 -3.46
CA CYS A 66 -13.09 7.42 -2.50
C CYS A 66 -13.86 8.70 -2.83
N GLU A 67 -13.16 9.78 -3.17
CA GLU A 67 -13.82 11.03 -3.53
C GLU A 67 -14.69 10.89 -4.79
N ALA A 68 -14.20 10.18 -5.81
CA ALA A 68 -14.97 9.91 -7.02
C ALA A 68 -16.22 9.08 -6.71
N ALA A 69 -16.09 8.07 -5.85
CA ALA A 69 -17.21 7.23 -5.42
C ALA A 69 -18.27 8.04 -4.64
N ILE A 70 -17.84 8.90 -3.71
CA ILE A 70 -18.74 9.75 -2.93
C ILE A 70 -19.49 10.73 -3.85
N ARG A 71 -18.79 11.37 -4.80
CA ARG A 71 -19.42 12.27 -5.77
C ARG A 71 -20.42 11.55 -6.70
N GLY A 72 -20.26 10.24 -6.91
CA GLY A 72 -21.20 9.43 -7.69
C GLY A 72 -22.40 8.91 -6.89
N ASP A 73 -22.27 8.70 -5.59
CA ASP A 73 -23.31 8.10 -4.73
C ASP A 73 -24.19 9.17 -4.04
N VAL A 74 -23.61 10.30 -3.67
CA VAL A 74 -24.33 11.36 -2.94
C VAL A 74 -25.15 12.23 -3.89
N GLN A 75 -26.46 12.26 -3.66
CA GLN A 75 -27.39 13.10 -4.42
C GLN A 75 -27.37 14.55 -3.94
N GLY A 76 -27.33 15.48 -4.89
CA GLY A 76 -27.32 16.91 -4.63
C GLY A 76 -25.95 17.57 -4.80
N LYS A 77 -25.90 18.86 -4.48
CA LYS A 77 -24.68 19.66 -4.64
C LYS A 77 -23.78 19.47 -3.41
N ILE A 78 -22.65 18.82 -3.60
CA ILE A 78 -21.58 18.75 -2.60
C ILE A 78 -20.92 20.14 -2.50
N VAL A 79 -21.00 20.75 -1.32
CA VAL A 79 -20.39 22.04 -0.98
C VAL A 79 -18.96 21.82 -0.50
N THR A 80 -18.77 20.89 0.44
CA THR A 80 -17.46 20.51 0.95
C THR A 80 -17.32 19.00 0.99
N LEU A 81 -16.09 18.53 0.75
CA LEU A 81 -15.70 17.14 0.90
C LEU A 81 -14.33 17.13 1.56
N HIS A 82 -14.27 16.66 2.80
CA HIS A 82 -13.04 16.65 3.59
C HIS A 82 -12.79 15.27 4.18
N VAL A 83 -11.56 14.78 4.07
CA VAL A 83 -11.14 13.53 4.73
C VAL A 83 -10.79 13.82 6.19
N ASP A 84 -11.26 13.01 7.12
CA ASP A 84 -10.81 13.07 8.52
C ASP A 84 -9.53 12.21 8.68
N PRO A 85 -8.33 12.80 8.76
CA PRO A 85 -7.09 12.05 8.83
C PRO A 85 -6.96 11.22 10.11
N ARG A 86 -7.72 11.55 11.17
CA ARG A 86 -7.67 10.85 12.46
C ARG A 86 -8.43 9.53 12.42
N SER A 87 -9.37 9.41 11.48
CA SER A 87 -10.16 8.19 11.26
C SER A 87 -9.47 7.18 10.34
N ALA A 88 -8.33 7.53 9.74
CA ALA A 88 -7.63 6.67 8.82
C ALA A 88 -7.13 5.41 9.55
N ASN A 89 -7.65 4.25 9.18
CA ASN A 89 -7.35 3.00 9.84
C ASN A 89 -7.02 1.91 8.81
N TYR A 90 -6.04 1.06 9.14
CA TYR A 90 -5.69 -0.10 8.35
C TYR A 90 -6.16 -1.37 9.06
N ASN A 91 -6.95 -2.18 8.38
CA ASN A 91 -7.35 -3.50 8.86
C ASN A 91 -6.39 -4.55 8.28
N GLU A 92 -5.54 -5.11 9.14
CA GLU A 92 -4.55 -6.12 8.71
C GLU A 92 -5.18 -7.46 8.30
N TYR A 93 -6.33 -7.81 8.87
CA TYR A 93 -7.01 -9.08 8.58
C TYR A 93 -7.65 -9.06 7.19
N GLU A 94 -8.31 -7.94 6.85
CA GLU A 94 -8.99 -7.76 5.56
C GLU A 94 -8.08 -7.17 4.48
N LYS A 95 -6.88 -6.70 4.84
CA LYS A 95 -5.97 -5.94 3.97
C LYS A 95 -6.67 -4.73 3.35
N THR A 96 -7.39 -3.96 4.17
CA THR A 96 -8.16 -2.78 3.73
C THR A 96 -7.73 -1.50 4.46
N ASN A 97 -7.84 -0.37 3.77
CA ASN A 97 -7.72 0.97 4.33
C ASN A 97 -9.12 1.57 4.45
N SER A 98 -9.48 2.04 5.64
CA SER A 98 -10.70 2.78 5.91
C SER A 98 -10.40 4.28 6.06
N LEU A 99 -11.17 5.10 5.35
CA LEU A 99 -11.12 6.56 5.40
C LEU A 99 -12.53 7.09 5.67
N LEU A 100 -12.67 8.03 6.60
CA LEU A 100 -13.91 8.76 6.80
C LEU A 100 -13.84 10.11 6.09
N PHE A 101 -14.93 10.46 5.42
CA PHE A 101 -15.13 11.75 4.80
C PHE A 101 -16.31 12.45 5.46
N LEU A 102 -16.14 13.73 5.74
CA LEU A 102 -17.20 14.66 6.09
C LEU A 102 -17.65 15.34 4.79
N VAL A 103 -18.94 15.21 4.50
CA VAL A 103 -19.52 15.69 3.24
C VAL A 103 -20.65 16.65 3.57
N ASP A 104 -20.51 17.89 3.13
CA ASP A 104 -21.56 18.91 3.27
C ASP A 104 -22.34 18.98 1.95
N VAL A 105 -23.63 18.67 1.99
CA VAL A 105 -24.46 18.54 0.78
C VAL A 105 -25.71 19.38 0.89
N VAL A 106 -26.03 20.10 -0.18
CA VAL A 106 -27.34 20.71 -0.40
C VAL A 106 -28.20 19.70 -1.16
N PRO A 107 -29.21 19.07 -0.51
CA PRO A 107 -30.02 18.05 -1.15
C PRO A 107 -30.83 18.61 -2.32
N GLU A 108 -30.96 17.82 -3.38
CA GLU A 108 -31.86 18.14 -4.48
C GLU A 108 -33.34 18.10 -4.03
N GLY A 109 -34.17 18.95 -4.66
CA GLY A 109 -35.61 18.98 -4.41
C GLY A 109 -36.04 19.67 -3.10
N GLN A 110 -35.12 20.25 -2.32
CA GLN A 110 -35.46 21.08 -1.16
C GLN A 110 -35.44 22.55 -1.54
N ALA A 111 -36.36 23.35 -0.96
CA ALA A 111 -36.33 24.79 -1.14
C ALA A 111 -35.00 25.33 -0.63
N PHE A 112 -34.20 25.91 -1.54
CA PHE A 112 -32.94 26.52 -1.17
C PHE A 112 -33.21 27.79 -0.37
N LEU A 113 -32.83 27.78 0.90
CA LEU A 113 -32.98 28.93 1.80
C LEU A 113 -31.68 29.73 1.85
N SER A 114 -30.59 29.05 2.21
CA SER A 114 -29.23 29.61 2.24
C SER A 114 -28.22 28.47 2.31
N GLU A 115 -26.94 28.73 2.00
CA GLU A 115 -25.90 27.72 2.10
C GLU A 115 -25.79 27.12 3.51
N GLN A 116 -25.97 27.90 4.57
CA GLN A 116 -25.91 27.38 5.95
C GLN A 116 -27.14 26.56 6.35
N LEU A 117 -28.34 26.96 5.91
CA LEU A 117 -29.60 26.31 6.34
C LEU A 117 -30.01 25.15 5.44
N SER A 118 -29.51 25.10 4.21
CA SER A 118 -29.81 24.05 3.24
C SER A 118 -28.73 22.98 3.16
N THR A 119 -27.58 23.18 3.82
CA THR A 119 -26.51 22.18 3.87
C THR A 119 -26.78 21.17 4.97
N LYS A 120 -26.66 19.88 4.62
CA LYS A 120 -26.69 18.75 5.54
C LYS A 120 -25.33 18.07 5.52
N GLN A 121 -24.85 17.75 6.71
CA GLN A 121 -23.61 17.02 6.86
C GLN A 121 -23.88 15.50 6.84
N LEU A 122 -23.09 14.80 6.04
CA LEU A 122 -23.04 13.36 5.92
C LEU A 122 -21.66 12.85 6.30
N ASN A 123 -21.60 11.64 6.84
CA ASN A 123 -20.39 10.89 7.04
C ASN A 123 -20.32 9.80 5.98
N ALA A 124 -19.27 9.80 5.17
CA ALA A 124 -19.01 8.78 4.17
C ALA A 124 -17.77 7.98 4.56
N GLN A 125 -17.97 6.73 4.98
CA GLN A 125 -16.89 5.79 5.25
C GLN A 125 -16.56 5.02 3.98
N CYS A 126 -15.34 5.24 3.48
CA CYS A 126 -14.79 4.55 2.34
C CYS A 126 -13.83 3.45 2.80
N ILE A 127 -13.96 2.25 2.24
CA ILE A 127 -13.08 1.11 2.48
C ILE A 127 -12.44 0.74 1.14
N THR A 128 -11.12 0.76 1.09
CA THR A 128 -10.33 0.45 -0.11
C THR A 128 -9.39 -0.72 0.14
N SER A 129 -9.04 -1.46 -0.91
CA SER A 129 -8.02 -2.50 -0.82
C SER A 129 -6.64 -1.86 -0.60
N ALA A 130 -5.89 -2.33 0.40
CA ALA A 130 -4.54 -1.87 0.66
C ALA A 130 -3.51 -2.37 -0.37
N GLU A 131 -3.92 -3.29 -1.26
CA GLU A 131 -3.07 -3.85 -2.31
C GLU A 131 -3.31 -3.21 -3.68
N SER A 132 -4.51 -2.70 -3.95
CA SER A 132 -4.88 -2.14 -5.27
C SER A 132 -5.45 -0.72 -5.23
N ASN A 133 -5.73 -0.16 -4.04
CA ASN A 133 -6.45 1.10 -3.83
C ASN A 133 -7.84 1.16 -4.48
N GLN A 134 -8.40 0.01 -4.86
CA GLN A 134 -9.76 -0.05 -5.40
C GLN A 134 -10.79 0.04 -4.29
N LEU A 135 -11.94 0.63 -4.61
CA LEU A 135 -13.09 0.71 -3.70
C LEU A 135 -13.62 -0.71 -3.43
N VAL A 136 -13.68 -1.07 -2.15
CA VAL A 136 -14.31 -2.32 -1.69
C VAL A 136 -15.73 -2.03 -1.20
N LYS A 137 -15.90 -0.95 -0.44
CA LYS A 137 -17.18 -0.57 0.15
C LYS A 137 -17.26 0.93 0.38
N LEU A 138 -18.43 1.49 0.13
CA LEU A 138 -18.79 2.86 0.51
C LEU A 138 -20.03 2.79 1.42
N LEU A 139 -19.98 3.49 2.55
CA LEU A 139 -21.09 3.64 3.47
C LEU A 139 -21.35 5.12 3.69
N VAL A 140 -22.52 5.61 3.32
CA VAL A 140 -22.94 6.99 3.54
C VAL A 140 -24.06 7.02 4.56
N ALA A 141 -23.89 7.83 5.60
CA ALA A 141 -24.90 8.01 6.64
C ALA A 141 -24.99 9.49 7.05
N PRO A 142 -26.14 9.94 7.60
CA PRO A 142 -26.24 11.26 8.20
C PRO A 142 -25.18 11.43 9.30
N ALA A 143 -24.56 12.62 9.38
CA ALA A 143 -23.68 12.91 10.50
C ALA A 143 -24.52 12.87 11.80
N SER A 144 -24.08 12.04 12.76
CA SER A 144 -24.70 11.98 14.08
C SER A 144 -24.69 13.37 14.71
N LYS A 145 -25.86 13.88 15.10
CA LYS A 145 -25.94 15.10 15.92
C LYS A 145 -25.33 14.77 17.28
N ARG A 146 -24.15 15.34 17.52
CA ARG A 146 -23.46 15.24 18.80
C ARG A 146 -24.18 16.05 19.87
#